data_AF-A0A3D1DJZ6-F1
#
_entry.id   AF-A0A3D1DJZ6-F1
#
_cell.length_a   1.000
_cell.length_b   1.000
_cell.length_c   1.000
_cell.angle_alpha   90.00
_cell.angle_beta   90.00
_cell.angle_gamma   90.00
#
_symmetry.space_group_name_H-M   'P 1'
#
loop_
_entity.id
_entity.type
_entity.pdbx_description
1 polymer ?
#
loop_
_entity_poly.entity_id
_entity_poly.type
_entity_poly.pdbx_seq_one_letter_code
_entity_poly.pdbx_strand_id
1 'polypeptide(L)'
;ADIYNFGVFRYEGLYIGLPAVYHATGKLKTNTDGFHLIQLACSRDLKKWTRLGDRQPFIGPSPVGPDVFDRTQLLPPSAPVERGNELWFYYTGIKYRARPENADEKAGAICLAVLRRDGFVSITAGERAGQLITKPFIATGNRLLLNVDVNEGGEATIEVLDENEQVVHGFERSGSVPLRGRSIEQTVRWTTRSTWSQLAGSKVRLRIRLRNADLYAFWTTGTNDRKPPTAKERRR
;
A
#
# COMPACT_ATOMS: atom_id res chain seq x y z
N ALA A 1 4.97 -20.58 -14.18
CA ALA A 1 3.98 -19.56 -13.82
C ALA A 1 4.48 -18.26 -14.41
N ASP A 2 3.66 -17.60 -15.21
CA ASP A 2 4.10 -16.56 -16.14
C ASP A 2 3.30 -15.27 -15.93
N ILE A 3 3.88 -14.12 -16.26
CA ILE A 3 3.14 -12.85 -16.20
C ILE A 3 2.31 -12.73 -17.48
N TYR A 4 1.00 -12.89 -17.36
CA TYR A 4 0.07 -12.85 -18.50
C TYR A 4 -0.39 -11.43 -18.83
N ASN A 5 -0.52 -10.60 -17.79
CA ASN A 5 -0.85 -9.19 -17.91
C ASN A 5 -0.12 -8.40 -16.81
N PHE A 6 0.14 -7.12 -17.05
CA PHE A 6 0.85 -6.25 -16.11
C PHE A 6 0.25 -4.84 -16.11
N GLY A 7 -0.75 -4.61 -15.25
CA GLY A 7 -1.34 -3.28 -15.07
C GLY A 7 -0.36 -2.35 -14.36
N VAL A 8 -0.21 -1.11 -14.81
CA VAL A 8 0.72 -0.13 -14.24
C VAL A 8 0.03 1.21 -14.04
N PHE A 9 0.21 1.80 -12.87
CA PHE A 9 -0.21 3.16 -12.58
C PHE A 9 0.82 3.89 -11.72
N ARG A 10 0.82 5.22 -11.82
CA ARG A 10 1.56 6.07 -10.90
C ARG A 10 0.75 6.26 -9.62
N TYR A 11 1.39 6.09 -8.48
CA TYR A 11 0.82 6.38 -7.18
C TYR A 11 1.86 7.14 -6.36
N GLU A 12 1.57 8.41 -6.08
CA GLU A 12 2.50 9.33 -5.43
C GLU A 12 3.87 9.35 -6.16
N GLY A 13 4.96 9.12 -5.42
CA GLY A 13 6.34 9.08 -5.92
C GLY A 13 6.78 7.71 -6.48
N LEU A 14 5.85 6.80 -6.76
CA LEU A 14 6.13 5.44 -7.23
C LEU A 14 5.27 5.06 -8.45
N TYR A 15 5.73 4.06 -9.19
CA TYR A 15 4.89 3.27 -10.08
C TYR A 15 4.54 1.97 -9.39
N ILE A 16 3.26 1.65 -9.35
CA ILE A 16 2.73 0.38 -8.85
C ILE A 16 2.40 -0.49 -10.06
N GLY A 17 2.82 -1.75 -9.99
CA GLY A 17 2.57 -2.78 -10.98
C GLY A 17 1.72 -3.89 -10.39
N LEU A 18 0.75 -4.36 -11.14
CA LEU A 18 -0.17 -5.44 -10.79
C LEU A 18 -0.01 -6.59 -11.78
N PRO A 19 1.04 -7.43 -11.67
CA PRO A 19 1.18 -8.63 -12.48
C PRO A 19 0.02 -9.61 -12.25
N ALA A 20 -0.75 -9.92 -13.28
CA ALA A 20 -1.58 -11.12 -13.32
C ALA A 20 -0.70 -12.32 -13.62
N VAL A 21 -0.37 -13.09 -12.59
CA VAL A 21 0.46 -14.29 -12.70
C VAL A 21 -0.42 -15.47 -13.06
N TYR A 22 -0.17 -16.07 -14.21
CA TYR A 22 -0.85 -17.26 -14.67
C TYR A 22 -0.15 -18.54 -14.20
N HIS A 23 -0.93 -19.42 -13.59
CA HIS A 23 -0.55 -20.74 -13.12
C HIS A 23 -1.25 -21.80 -13.97
N ALA A 24 -0.53 -22.38 -14.93
CA ALA A 24 -1.04 -23.47 -15.74
C ALA A 24 -1.21 -24.75 -14.89
N THR A 25 -2.35 -25.43 -15.03
CA THR A 25 -2.68 -26.65 -14.29
C THR A 25 -2.94 -27.85 -15.20
N GLY A 26 -3.13 -27.63 -16.50
CA GLY A 26 -3.39 -28.70 -17.46
C GLY A 26 -3.35 -28.22 -18.91
N LYS A 27 -3.37 -29.17 -19.85
CA LYS A 27 -3.42 -28.88 -21.29
C LYS A 27 -4.87 -28.84 -21.77
N LEU A 28 -5.17 -27.90 -22.65
CA LEU A 28 -6.36 -27.86 -23.49
C LEU A 28 -5.95 -28.15 -24.94
N LYS A 29 -6.92 -28.40 -25.82
CA LYS A 29 -6.66 -28.68 -27.25
C LYS A 29 -5.80 -27.61 -27.93
N THR A 30 -5.97 -26.34 -27.56
CA THR A 30 -5.31 -25.19 -28.21
C THR A 30 -4.55 -24.29 -27.24
N ASN A 31 -4.56 -24.59 -25.93
CA ASN A 31 -3.98 -23.74 -24.89
C ASN A 31 -3.69 -24.56 -23.62
N THR A 32 -3.49 -23.90 -22.49
CA THR A 32 -3.48 -24.51 -21.15
C THR A 32 -4.64 -24.00 -20.30
N ASP A 33 -5.12 -24.86 -19.42
CA ASP A 33 -6.04 -24.49 -18.36
C ASP A 33 -5.25 -24.02 -17.13
N GLY A 34 -5.90 -23.29 -16.22
CA GLY A 34 -5.24 -22.77 -15.03
C GLY A 34 -5.92 -21.54 -14.44
N PHE A 35 -5.20 -20.85 -13.58
CA PHE A 35 -5.74 -19.69 -12.86
C PHE A 35 -4.75 -18.51 -12.76
N HIS A 36 -5.28 -17.33 -12.45
CA HIS A 36 -4.50 -16.11 -12.27
C HIS A 36 -4.49 -15.65 -10.81
N LEU A 37 -3.39 -15.06 -10.39
CA LEU A 37 -3.28 -14.30 -9.14
C LEU A 37 -2.72 -12.92 -9.47
N ILE A 38 -3.41 -11.85 -9.04
CA ILE A 38 -2.86 -10.51 -9.17
C ILE A 38 -1.93 -10.29 -7.99
N GLN A 39 -0.65 -10.09 -8.26
CA GLN A 39 0.37 -9.80 -7.24
C GLN A 39 0.76 -8.31 -7.29
N LEU A 40 1.65 -7.88 -6.39
CA LEU A 40 2.10 -6.50 -6.28
C LEU A 40 3.58 -6.36 -6.70
N ALA A 41 3.86 -5.29 -7.43
CA ALA A 41 5.22 -4.85 -7.78
C ALA A 41 5.33 -3.33 -7.67
N CYS A 42 6.55 -2.81 -7.51
CA CYS A 42 6.80 -1.38 -7.59
C CYS A 42 8.06 -1.05 -8.39
N SER A 43 8.11 0.18 -8.90
CA SER A 43 9.26 0.76 -9.59
C SER A 43 9.33 2.26 -9.35
N ARG A 44 10.54 2.82 -9.45
CA ARG A 44 10.77 4.28 -9.48
C ARG A 44 11.12 4.80 -10.88
N ASP A 45 11.51 3.92 -11.79
CA ASP A 45 12.08 4.28 -13.09
C ASP A 45 11.39 3.58 -14.28
N LEU A 46 10.33 2.81 -14.03
CA LEU A 46 9.61 1.96 -15.00
C LEU A 46 10.46 0.86 -15.66
N LYS A 47 11.74 0.75 -15.31
CA LYS A 47 12.70 -0.19 -15.89
C LYS A 47 12.98 -1.34 -14.93
N LYS A 48 13.34 -1.01 -13.69
CA LYS A 48 13.62 -1.98 -12.62
C LYS A 48 12.39 -2.13 -11.75
N TRP A 49 11.91 -3.37 -11.64
CA TRP A 49 10.71 -3.72 -10.89
C TRP A 49 11.06 -4.65 -9.74
N THR A 50 10.53 -4.35 -8.56
CA THR A 50 10.62 -5.21 -7.37
C THR A 50 9.26 -5.82 -7.09
N ARG A 51 9.18 -7.15 -6.94
CA ARG A 51 7.97 -7.86 -6.51
C ARG A 51 7.85 -7.74 -4.98
N LEU A 52 6.66 -7.40 -4.50
CA LEU A 52 6.39 -7.09 -3.09
C LEU A 52 5.56 -8.20 -2.41
N GLY A 53 5.44 -8.12 -1.08
CA GLY A 53 4.56 -8.99 -0.29
C GLY A 53 4.85 -10.48 -0.43
N ASP A 54 6.13 -10.85 -0.54
CA ASP A 54 6.59 -12.23 -0.76
C ASP A 54 5.87 -12.94 -1.91
N ARG A 55 5.45 -12.17 -2.92
CA ARG A 55 4.70 -12.66 -4.09
C ARG A 55 3.37 -13.34 -3.73
N GLN A 56 2.80 -13.02 -2.56
CA GLN A 56 1.44 -13.41 -2.23
C GLN A 56 0.44 -12.69 -3.14
N PRO A 57 -0.77 -13.26 -3.32
CA PRO A 57 -1.85 -12.56 -4.02
C PRO A 57 -2.15 -11.23 -3.32
N PHE A 58 -2.11 -10.14 -4.09
CA PHE A 58 -2.62 -8.84 -3.66
C PHE A 58 -4.14 -8.76 -3.90
N ILE A 59 -4.59 -9.24 -5.07
CA ILE A 59 -6.00 -9.58 -5.32
C ILE A 59 -6.03 -11.05 -5.76
N GLY A 60 -6.61 -11.88 -4.90
CA GLY A 60 -6.77 -13.33 -5.11
C GLY A 60 -8.21 -13.68 -5.49
N PRO A 61 -8.45 -14.93 -5.90
CA PRO A 61 -9.79 -15.39 -6.23
C PRO A 61 -10.69 -15.40 -4.99
N SER A 62 -11.94 -15.01 -5.18
CA SER A 62 -12.95 -15.14 -4.13
C SER A 62 -13.25 -16.61 -3.80
N PRO A 63 -13.65 -16.93 -2.55
CA PRO A 63 -14.16 -18.24 -2.19
C PRO A 63 -15.33 -18.66 -3.09
N VAL A 64 -15.50 -19.97 -3.29
CA VAL A 64 -16.61 -20.49 -4.10
C VAL A 64 -17.96 -20.14 -3.46
N GLY A 65 -18.82 -19.50 -4.24
CA GLY A 65 -20.17 -19.11 -3.81
C GLY A 65 -21.06 -18.69 -4.98
N PRO A 66 -22.34 -18.39 -4.71
CA PRO A 66 -23.25 -17.84 -5.71
C PRO A 66 -22.76 -16.46 -6.17
N ASP A 67 -22.95 -16.14 -7.45
CA ASP A 67 -22.63 -14.84 -8.05
C ASP A 67 -21.16 -14.37 -7.93
N VAL A 68 -20.23 -15.31 -7.74
CA VAL A 68 -18.79 -15.04 -7.71
C VAL A 68 -18.17 -15.20 -9.09
N PHE A 69 -17.53 -14.14 -9.61
CA PHE A 69 -16.99 -14.11 -10.97
C PHE A 69 -15.47 -14.30 -11.05
N ASP A 70 -14.71 -13.83 -10.07
CA ASP A 70 -13.26 -13.80 -9.98
C ASP A 70 -12.66 -15.14 -9.50
N ARG A 71 -12.99 -16.25 -10.17
CA ARG A 71 -12.57 -17.60 -9.70
C ARG A 71 -11.28 -18.11 -10.33
N THR A 72 -11.10 -17.92 -11.63
CA THR A 72 -9.98 -18.50 -12.37
C THR A 72 -9.16 -17.47 -13.13
N GLN A 73 -9.77 -16.40 -13.64
CA GLN A 73 -9.00 -15.33 -14.27
C GLN A 73 -9.29 -14.00 -13.61
N LEU A 74 -8.21 -13.35 -13.21
CA LEU A 74 -8.20 -12.04 -12.57
C LEU A 74 -7.25 -11.17 -13.39
N LEU A 75 -7.78 -10.11 -13.98
CA LEU A 75 -6.98 -9.13 -14.72
C LEU A 75 -7.02 -7.79 -14.00
N PRO A 76 -5.87 -7.16 -13.79
CA PRO A 76 -5.75 -5.94 -12.99
C PRO A 76 -6.45 -4.75 -13.66
N PRO A 77 -6.85 -3.74 -12.87
CA PRO A 77 -7.25 -2.44 -13.42
C PRO A 77 -6.05 -1.72 -14.04
N SER A 78 -6.32 -0.64 -14.77
CA SER A 78 -5.31 0.35 -15.14
C SER A 78 -4.80 1.11 -13.91
N ALA A 79 -5.69 1.73 -13.14
CA ALA A 79 -5.40 2.46 -11.89
C ALA A 79 -6.58 2.39 -10.91
N PRO A 80 -6.35 2.48 -9.59
CA PRO A 80 -7.44 2.60 -8.63
C PRO A 80 -8.12 3.97 -8.74
N VAL A 81 -9.41 4.02 -8.39
CA VAL A 81 -10.13 5.26 -8.16
C VAL A 81 -9.94 5.67 -6.70
N GLU A 82 -9.47 6.90 -6.46
CA GLU A 82 -9.41 7.46 -5.11
C GLU A 82 -10.81 7.83 -4.63
N ARG A 83 -11.22 7.28 -3.48
CA ARG A 83 -12.52 7.55 -2.86
C ARG A 83 -12.34 7.86 -1.38
N GLY A 84 -12.05 9.13 -1.07
CA GLY A 84 -11.78 9.56 0.31
C GLY A 84 -10.53 8.90 0.87
N ASN A 85 -10.71 8.02 1.85
CA ASN A 85 -9.64 7.28 2.52
C ASN A 85 -9.42 5.87 1.95
N GLU A 86 -9.95 5.61 0.76
CA GLU A 86 -9.92 4.31 0.10
C GLU A 86 -9.41 4.42 -1.34
N LEU A 87 -8.88 3.31 -1.83
CA LEU A 87 -8.48 3.05 -3.21
C LEU A 87 -9.34 1.91 -3.74
N TRP A 88 -10.08 2.20 -4.80
CA TRP A 88 -11.06 1.29 -5.39
C TRP A 88 -10.49 0.70 -6.69
N PHE A 89 -10.21 -0.60 -6.68
CA PHE A 89 -9.66 -1.34 -7.80
C PHE A 89 -10.80 -2.08 -8.53
N TYR A 90 -11.19 -1.55 -9.69
CA TYR A 90 -12.18 -2.19 -10.57
C TYR A 90 -11.48 -3.16 -11.52
N TYR A 91 -11.50 -4.45 -11.20
CA TYR A 91 -10.73 -5.47 -11.91
C TYR A 91 -11.65 -6.45 -12.65
N THR A 92 -11.12 -7.14 -13.66
CA THR A 92 -11.92 -8.14 -14.40
C THR A 92 -11.82 -9.49 -13.70
N GLY A 93 -12.97 -10.07 -13.36
CA GLY A 93 -13.09 -11.45 -12.87
C GLY A 93 -13.74 -12.36 -13.91
N ILE A 94 -13.18 -13.53 -14.14
CA ILE A 94 -13.73 -14.57 -15.04
C ILE A 94 -13.79 -15.91 -14.30
N LYS A 95 -14.98 -16.52 -14.35
CA LYS A 95 -15.34 -17.73 -13.62
C LYS A 95 -14.56 -18.94 -14.08
N TYR A 96 -14.33 -19.02 -15.38
CA TYR A 96 -13.78 -20.19 -16.04
C TYR A 96 -12.68 -19.77 -17.01
N ARG A 97 -11.57 -20.52 -17.02
CA ARG A 97 -10.60 -20.45 -18.11
C ARG A 97 -10.98 -21.40 -19.23
N ALA A 98 -11.10 -22.70 -18.93
CA ALA A 98 -11.85 -23.62 -19.77
C ALA A 98 -13.33 -23.59 -19.36
N ARG A 99 -14.22 -23.23 -20.29
CA ARG A 99 -15.67 -23.20 -20.03
C ARG A 99 -16.20 -24.65 -19.90
N PRO A 100 -16.74 -25.07 -18.74
CA PRO A 100 -17.34 -26.39 -18.61
C PRO A 100 -18.66 -26.49 -19.37
N GLU A 101 -19.14 -27.70 -19.62
CA GLU A 101 -20.42 -27.94 -20.32
C GLU A 101 -21.62 -27.32 -19.59
N ASN A 102 -21.62 -27.37 -18.26
CA ASN A 102 -22.65 -26.79 -17.40
C ASN A 102 -22.30 -25.36 -16.91
N ALA A 103 -21.58 -24.59 -17.72
CA ALA A 103 -21.16 -23.24 -17.33
C ALA A 103 -22.36 -22.29 -17.15
N ASP A 104 -22.24 -21.41 -16.15
CA ASP A 104 -23.13 -20.26 -15.98
C ASP A 104 -23.25 -19.44 -17.29
N GLU A 105 -24.44 -18.89 -17.56
CA GLU A 105 -24.67 -17.99 -18.69
C GLU A 105 -23.67 -16.81 -18.66
N LYS A 106 -23.56 -16.16 -17.49
CA LYS A 106 -22.60 -15.09 -17.22
C LYS A 106 -21.29 -15.66 -16.67
N ALA A 107 -20.24 -15.57 -17.48
CA ALA A 107 -18.92 -16.12 -17.14
C ALA A 107 -17.90 -15.09 -16.61
N GLY A 108 -18.22 -13.79 -16.63
CA GLY A 108 -17.31 -12.75 -16.13
C GLY A 108 -18.03 -11.45 -15.77
N ALA A 109 -17.36 -10.63 -14.98
CA ALA A 109 -17.85 -9.33 -14.50
C ALA A 109 -16.70 -8.39 -14.16
N ILE A 110 -17.03 -7.10 -13.95
CA ILE A 110 -16.14 -6.17 -13.27
C ILE A 110 -16.38 -6.31 -11.76
N CYS A 111 -15.33 -6.69 -11.06
CA CYS A 111 -15.29 -6.86 -9.61
C CYS A 111 -14.65 -5.62 -8.96
N LEU A 112 -14.88 -5.43 -7.66
CA LEU A 112 -14.30 -4.34 -6.88
C LEU A 112 -13.48 -4.91 -5.73
N ALA A 113 -12.22 -4.50 -5.64
CA ALA A 113 -11.41 -4.66 -4.44
C ALA A 113 -11.17 -3.27 -3.83
N VAL A 114 -11.35 -3.14 -2.51
CA VAL A 114 -11.16 -1.88 -1.79
C VAL A 114 -9.97 -2.01 -0.87
N LEU A 115 -9.03 -1.08 -0.99
CA LEU A 115 -7.89 -0.95 -0.09
C LEU A 115 -8.00 0.39 0.63
N ARG A 116 -7.65 0.44 1.91
CA ARG A 116 -7.45 1.74 2.57
C ARG A 116 -6.28 2.50 1.92
N ARG A 117 -6.31 3.83 1.96
CA ARG A 117 -5.25 4.68 1.41
C ARG A 117 -3.88 4.28 1.99
N ASP A 118 -2.88 4.23 1.12
CA ASP A 118 -1.50 3.84 1.43
C ASP A 118 -1.32 2.44 2.05
N GLY A 119 -2.34 1.57 2.01
CA GLY A 119 -2.34 0.26 2.66
C GLY A 119 -1.68 -0.90 1.90
N PHE A 120 -0.83 -0.64 0.90
CA PHE A 120 -0.39 -1.66 -0.07
C PHE A 120 0.43 -2.81 0.54
N VAL A 121 1.43 -2.48 1.35
CA VAL A 121 2.31 -3.42 2.05
C VAL A 121 2.88 -2.71 3.26
N SER A 122 3.07 -3.43 4.37
CA SER A 122 3.68 -2.89 5.59
C SER A 122 5.09 -3.41 5.80
N ILE A 123 5.85 -2.65 6.61
CA ILE A 123 6.98 -3.16 7.37
C ILE A 123 6.47 -3.54 8.75
N THR A 124 6.60 -4.81 9.10
CA THR A 124 6.02 -5.38 10.33
C THR A 124 7.10 -5.64 11.37
N ALA A 125 6.82 -5.30 12.63
CA ALA A 125 7.57 -5.77 13.79
C ALA A 125 6.62 -6.48 14.76
N GLY A 126 6.96 -7.71 15.16
CA GLY A 126 6.27 -8.45 16.21
C GLY A 126 6.67 -8.01 17.61
N GLU A 127 6.66 -8.94 18.57
CA GLU A 127 6.97 -8.64 19.98
C GLU A 127 8.40 -8.13 20.16
N ARG A 128 9.33 -8.71 19.40
CA ARG A 128 10.69 -8.19 19.31
C ARG A 128 10.67 -6.92 18.47
N ALA A 129 10.98 -5.81 19.11
CA ALA A 129 11.04 -4.52 18.43
C ALA A 129 12.09 -4.52 17.31
N GLY A 130 11.73 -3.88 16.20
CA GLY A 130 12.61 -3.62 15.06
C GLY A 130 12.75 -2.13 14.82
N GLN A 131 13.74 -1.74 14.02
CA GLN A 131 13.91 -0.36 13.58
C GLN A 131 14.31 -0.28 12.12
N LEU A 132 13.95 0.83 11.48
CA LEU A 132 14.38 1.17 10.14
C LEU A 132 14.84 2.63 10.12
N ILE A 133 15.75 2.94 9.19
CA ILE A 133 16.18 4.30 8.89
C ILE A 133 15.78 4.60 7.44
N THR A 134 15.09 5.72 7.24
CA THR A 134 14.69 6.13 5.89
C THR A 134 15.90 6.57 5.06
N LYS A 135 15.74 6.57 3.73
CA LYS A 135 16.59 7.41 2.87
C LYS A 135 16.44 8.88 3.29
N PRO A 136 17.48 9.71 3.10
CA PRO A 136 17.38 11.12 3.43
C PRO A 136 16.34 11.81 2.54
N PHE A 137 15.58 12.72 3.11
CA PHE A 137 14.61 13.56 2.40
C PHE A 137 14.58 14.96 3.00
N ILE A 138 14.07 15.93 2.25
CA ILE A 138 13.86 17.29 2.76
C ILE A 138 12.58 17.29 3.58
N ALA A 139 12.69 17.64 4.87
CA ALA A 139 11.51 17.86 5.69
C ALA A 139 10.74 19.07 5.17
N THR A 140 9.43 18.91 4.99
CA THR A 140 8.55 19.98 4.52
C THR A 140 7.36 20.13 5.45
N GLY A 141 6.69 21.28 5.35
CA GLY A 141 5.43 21.48 6.04
C GLY A 141 5.53 21.56 7.57
N ASN A 142 4.41 21.34 8.26
CA ASN A 142 4.29 21.59 9.70
C ASN A 142 4.03 20.33 10.55
N ARG A 143 3.65 19.22 9.93
CA ARG A 143 3.42 17.93 10.62
C ARG A 143 4.06 16.79 9.87
N LEU A 144 4.61 15.85 10.63
CA LEU A 144 4.95 14.49 10.20
C LEU A 144 3.80 13.55 10.57
N LEU A 145 3.36 12.77 9.60
CA LEU A 145 2.24 11.84 9.72
C LEU A 145 2.67 10.44 9.29
N LEU A 146 2.18 9.42 10.00
CA LEU A 146 2.38 8.00 9.69
C LEU A 146 1.04 7.30 9.45
N ASN A 147 1.01 6.36 8.52
CA ASN A 147 -0.01 5.31 8.41
C ASN A 147 0.57 4.08 9.11
N VAL A 148 0.05 3.80 10.30
CA VAL A 148 0.59 2.77 11.18
C VAL A 148 -0.54 2.08 11.94
N ASP A 149 -0.48 0.76 11.96
CA ASP A 149 -1.36 -0.06 12.78
C ASP A 149 -0.56 -0.62 13.94
N VAL A 150 -0.83 -0.12 15.14
CA VAL A 150 -0.21 -0.61 16.37
C VAL A 150 -1.21 -1.52 17.08
N ASN A 151 -0.85 -2.78 17.24
CA ASN A 151 -1.65 -3.76 17.99
C ASN A 151 -1.57 -3.50 19.49
N GLU A 152 -2.44 -4.14 20.26
CA GLU A 152 -2.49 -3.99 21.71
C GLU A 152 -1.13 -4.28 22.36
N GLY A 153 -0.76 -3.44 23.33
CA GLY A 153 0.54 -3.50 23.99
C GLY A 153 1.74 -3.10 23.10
N GLY A 154 1.53 -2.76 21.83
CA GLY A 154 2.55 -2.28 20.89
C GLY A 154 2.84 -0.79 20.97
N GLU A 155 3.78 -0.33 20.14
CA GLU A 155 4.09 1.09 19.94
C GLU A 155 4.88 1.35 18.66
N ALA A 156 4.77 2.57 18.12
CA ALA A 156 5.75 3.13 17.20
C ALA A 156 6.34 4.43 17.77
N THR A 157 7.67 4.58 17.70
CA THR A 157 8.39 5.79 18.14
C THR A 157 9.35 6.24 17.06
N ILE A 158 9.56 7.56 16.98
CA ILE A 158 10.31 8.18 15.90
C ILE A 158 11.39 9.07 16.50
N GLU A 159 12.60 8.98 15.97
CA GLU A 159 13.62 10.00 16.15
C GLU A 159 14.08 10.55 14.80
N VAL A 160 14.51 11.80 14.80
CA VAL A 160 14.99 12.47 13.59
C VAL A 160 16.51 12.50 13.63
N LEU A 161 17.11 12.09 12.52
CA LEU A 161 18.55 12.17 12.31
C LEU A 161 18.86 13.24 11.27
N ASP A 162 20.00 13.89 11.44
CA ASP A 162 20.58 14.81 10.45
C ASP A 162 21.25 14.05 9.28
N GLU A 163 21.94 14.78 8.43
CA GLU A 163 22.67 14.22 7.28
C GLU A 163 23.85 13.31 7.66
N ASN A 164 24.39 13.48 8.87
CA ASN A 164 25.49 12.71 9.45
C ASN A 164 24.99 11.55 10.35
N GLU A 165 23.70 11.26 10.28
CA GLU A 165 23.01 10.24 11.09
C GLU A 165 23.08 10.50 12.62
N GLN A 166 23.33 11.76 13.01
CA GLN A 166 23.27 12.20 14.40
C GLN A 166 21.84 12.61 14.76
N VAL A 167 21.44 12.32 15.98
CA VAL A 167 20.09 12.66 16.47
C VAL A 167 19.98 14.18 16.57
N VAL A 168 18.93 14.75 15.95
CA VAL A 168 18.65 16.18 16.03
C VAL A 168 18.14 16.50 17.43
N HIS A 169 18.78 17.48 18.09
CA HIS A 169 18.41 17.89 19.44
C HIS A 169 16.93 18.29 19.53
N GLY A 170 16.23 17.72 20.50
CA GLY A 170 14.80 17.89 20.72
C GLY A 170 13.90 16.95 19.91
N PHE A 171 14.46 16.10 19.05
CA PHE A 171 13.76 15.08 18.27
C PHE A 171 14.25 13.66 18.59
N GLU A 172 14.76 13.46 19.80
CA GLU A 172 15.25 12.18 20.30
C GLU A 172 14.10 11.19 20.51
N ARG A 173 14.44 9.89 20.44
CA ARG A 173 13.46 8.82 20.70
C ARG A 173 12.89 8.89 22.12
N SER A 174 13.68 9.26 23.11
CA SER A 174 13.22 9.42 24.51
C SER A 174 12.15 10.49 24.66
N GLY A 175 12.16 11.50 23.78
CA GLY A 175 11.13 12.53 23.69
C GLY A 175 9.95 12.15 22.79
N SER A 176 10.03 11.09 21.99
CA SER A 176 8.95 10.69 21.07
C SER A 176 7.72 10.24 21.87
N VAL A 177 6.58 10.89 21.63
CA VAL A 177 5.29 10.41 22.12
C VAL A 177 4.93 9.13 21.35
N PRO A 178 4.72 7.98 22.03
CA PRO A 178 4.44 6.73 21.34
C PRO A 178 3.12 6.77 20.57
N LEU A 179 3.19 6.36 19.31
CA LEU A 179 2.02 6.11 18.47
C LEU A 179 1.37 4.77 18.87
N ARG A 180 0.03 4.76 18.94
CA ARG A 180 -0.80 3.63 19.40
C ARG A 180 -2.11 3.54 18.62
N GLY A 181 -2.69 2.35 18.56
CA GLY A 181 -3.92 2.09 17.82
C GLY A 181 -3.72 2.02 16.30
N ARG A 182 -4.83 1.87 15.58
CA ARG A 182 -4.86 1.76 14.12
C ARG A 182 -5.34 3.06 13.50
N SER A 183 -4.56 3.65 12.62
CA SER A 183 -4.98 4.84 11.87
C SER A 183 -4.15 5.00 10.61
N ILE A 184 -4.83 5.44 9.56
CA ILE A 184 -4.18 5.83 8.31
C ILE A 184 -3.44 7.16 8.43
N GLU A 185 -3.68 7.95 9.49
CA GLU A 185 -3.04 9.24 9.75
C GLU A 185 -2.83 9.43 11.26
N GLN A 186 -1.58 9.26 11.72
CA GLN A 186 -1.15 9.56 13.09
C GLN A 186 -0.09 10.63 13.09
N THR A 187 -0.30 11.69 13.88
CA THR A 187 0.68 12.79 14.02
C THR A 187 1.79 12.41 14.98
N VAL A 188 3.03 12.50 14.49
CA VAL A 188 4.23 12.34 15.32
C VAL A 188 4.42 13.59 16.17
N ARG A 189 4.69 13.38 17.46
CA ARG A 189 4.92 14.45 18.42
C ARG A 189 6.08 14.08 19.33
N TRP A 190 6.75 15.10 19.85
CA TRP A 190 7.74 14.97 20.90
C TRP A 190 7.24 15.70 22.16
N THR A 191 7.68 15.24 23.33
CA THR A 191 7.37 15.84 24.63
C THR A 191 8.16 17.13 24.88
N THR A 192 9.24 17.34 24.12
CA THR A 192 9.97 18.60 24.04
C THR A 192 9.08 19.68 23.42
N ARG A 193 9.48 20.95 23.51
CA ARG A 193 8.81 22.03 22.77
C ARG A 193 9.13 22.02 21.26
N SER A 194 9.84 20.98 20.79
CA SER A 194 10.21 20.85 19.39
C SER A 194 9.00 20.47 18.54
N THR A 195 8.92 21.06 17.36
CA THR A 195 7.84 20.85 16.40
C THR A 195 8.40 20.54 15.04
N TRP A 196 7.72 19.69 14.27
CA TRP A 196 8.17 19.28 12.95
C TRP A 196 8.48 20.48 12.02
N SER A 197 7.72 21.58 12.14
CA SER A 197 7.95 22.80 11.37
C SER A 197 9.35 23.41 11.54
N GLN A 198 10.05 23.15 12.66
CA GLN A 198 11.43 23.61 12.86
C GLN A 198 12.44 22.90 11.95
N LEU A 199 12.06 21.74 11.40
CA LEU A 199 12.89 20.97 10.47
C LEU A 199 12.59 21.32 9.01
N ALA A 200 11.61 22.18 8.72
CA ALA A 200 11.24 22.50 7.35
C ALA A 200 12.42 23.09 6.57
N GLY A 201 12.73 22.48 5.42
CA GLY A 201 13.90 22.83 4.58
C GLY A 201 15.15 22.01 4.89
N SER A 202 15.23 21.35 6.05
CA SER A 202 16.38 20.53 6.44
C SER A 202 16.34 19.15 5.80
N LYS A 203 17.52 18.65 5.40
CA LYS A 203 17.69 17.27 4.94
C LYS A 203 17.80 16.35 6.16
N VAL A 204 16.84 15.45 6.33
CA VAL A 204 16.74 14.59 7.52
C VAL A 204 16.49 13.13 7.14
N ARG A 205 16.65 12.25 8.12
CA ARG A 205 16.19 10.86 8.10
C ARG A 205 15.28 10.62 9.30
N LEU A 206 14.37 9.67 9.18
CA LEU A 206 13.62 9.15 10.32
C LEU A 206 14.23 7.82 10.71
N ARG A 207 14.55 7.64 12.00
CA ARG A 207 14.71 6.31 12.58
C ARG A 207 13.40 5.96 13.28
N ILE A 208 12.69 4.99 12.72
CA ILE A 208 11.37 4.55 13.19
C ILE A 208 11.56 3.22 13.88
N ARG A 209 11.17 3.13 15.15
CA ARG A 209 11.16 1.89 15.91
C ARG A 209 9.74 1.41 16.10
N LEU A 210 9.51 0.14 15.81
CA LEU A 210 8.22 -0.53 15.83
C LEU A 210 8.26 -1.72 16.80
N ARG A 211 7.15 -1.95 17.51
CA ARG A 211 6.89 -3.18 18.29
C ARG A 211 5.40 -3.51 18.22
N ASN A 212 5.07 -4.75 17.88
CA ASN A 212 3.68 -5.19 17.63
C ASN A 212 2.94 -4.20 16.71
N ALA A 213 3.58 -3.81 15.61
CA ALA A 213 3.09 -2.75 14.75
C ALA A 213 3.46 -2.96 13.27
N ASP A 214 2.61 -2.42 12.41
CA ASP A 214 2.74 -2.42 10.96
C ASP A 214 2.82 -0.98 10.45
N LEU A 215 3.97 -0.60 9.87
CA LEU A 215 4.15 0.70 9.22
C LEU A 215 3.91 0.59 7.72
N TYR A 216 2.99 1.38 7.20
CA TYR A 216 2.62 1.37 5.78
C TYR A 216 3.23 2.55 5.02
N ALA A 217 3.14 3.76 5.58
CA ALA A 217 3.62 4.97 4.93
C ALA A 217 3.95 6.07 5.96
N PHE A 218 4.71 7.06 5.51
CA PHE A 218 4.89 8.33 6.20
C PHE A 218 4.91 9.47 5.19
N TRP A 219 4.47 10.65 5.59
CA TRP A 219 4.52 11.86 4.78
C TRP A 219 4.53 13.11 5.67
N THR A 220 4.79 14.24 5.06
CA THR A 220 4.72 15.55 5.73
C THR A 220 3.60 16.38 5.10
N THR A 221 2.95 17.26 5.88
CA THR A 221 1.87 18.11 5.35
C THR A 221 2.26 19.58 5.33
N GLY A 222 2.08 20.23 4.18
CA GLY A 222 2.16 21.69 4.06
C GLY A 222 0.95 22.40 4.67
N THR A 223 1.05 23.72 4.82
CA THR A 223 -0.05 24.60 5.30
C THR A 223 -1.28 24.61 4.38
N ASN A 224 -1.19 24.06 3.15
CA ASN A 224 -2.27 24.06 2.16
C ASN A 224 -2.71 22.68 1.64
N ASP A 225 -2.19 21.58 2.17
CA ASP A 225 -2.58 20.26 1.68
C ASP A 225 -3.69 19.62 2.52
N ARG A 226 -4.75 19.23 1.79
CA ARG A 226 -5.91 18.39 2.15
C ARG A 226 -7.17 19.13 2.59
N LYS A 227 -7.79 19.87 1.66
CA LYS A 227 -9.27 19.82 1.56
C LYS A 227 -9.62 18.50 0.87
N PRO A 228 -10.44 17.61 1.48
CA PRO A 228 -11.04 16.52 0.71
C PRO A 228 -11.84 17.14 -0.45
N PRO A 229 -11.87 16.52 -1.64
CA PRO A 229 -12.69 17.02 -2.73
C PRO A 229 -14.14 17.05 -2.22
N THR A 230 -14.70 18.25 -2.09
CA THR A 230 -16.12 18.43 -1.83
C THR A 230 -16.86 17.80 -3.01
N ALA A 231 -17.64 16.77 -2.72
CA ALA A 231 -18.54 16.15 -3.68
C ALA A 231 -19.63 17.18 -4.06
N LYS A 232 -19.31 18.05 -5.01
CA LYS A 232 -20.28 18.83 -5.76
C LYS A 232 -19.73 19.10 -7.16
N GLU A 233 -20.57 18.77 -8.13
CA GLU A 233 -20.56 19.25 -9.51
C GLU A 233 -19.57 18.62 -10.49
N ARG A 234 -19.94 17.46 -11.03
CA ARG A 234 -20.00 17.30 -12.50
C ARG A 234 -21.24 16.48 -12.89
N ARG A 235 -22.35 17.20 -13.11
CA ARG A 235 -23.36 16.79 -14.08
C ARG A 235 -22.89 17.30 -15.44
N ARG A 236 -22.61 16.39 -16.36
CA ARG A 236 -23.08 16.35 -17.76
C ARG A 236 -22.57 15.07 -18.38
#